data_AF-A0A1U9JXL6-F1
#
_entry.id   AF-A0A1U9JXL6-F1
#
_cell.length_a   1.000
_cell.length_b   1.000
_cell.length_c   1.000
_cell.angle_alpha   90.00
_cell.angle_beta   90.00
_cell.angle_gamma   90.00
#
_symmetry.space_group_name_H-M   'P 1'
#
loop_
_entity.id
_entity.type
_entity.pdbx_description
1 polymer ?
#
loop_
_entity_poly.entity_id
_entity_poly.type
_entity_poly.pdbx_seq_one_letter_code
_entity_poly.pdbx_strand_id
1 'polypeptide(L)' 'MENCSKPTARGAKATYSCLRCGNPFIARTADRKRGWARFCSKSCKAIKQEQRTGQYAAYKDEPLFSNAHLFSNEE' A
#
# COMPACT_ATOMS: atom_id res chain seq x y z
N MET A 1 -11.07 -38.18 10.36
CA MET A 1 -11.10 -36.83 9.75
C MET A 1 -11.32 -35.84 10.89
N GLU A 2 -10.30 -35.62 11.72
CA GLU A 2 -10.42 -34.69 12.84
C GLU A 2 -10.44 -33.24 12.35
N ASN A 3 -11.63 -32.64 12.43
CA ASN A 3 -11.82 -31.21 12.30
C ASN A 3 -11.13 -30.49 13.48
N CYS A 4 -9.98 -29.88 13.22
CA CYS A 4 -9.24 -29.08 14.18
C CYS A 4 -9.85 -27.66 14.29
N SER A 5 -10.93 -27.54 15.06
CA SER A 5 -11.58 -26.28 15.42
C SER A 5 -10.78 -25.53 16.50
N LYS A 6 -9.71 -24.83 16.10
CA LYS A 6 -9.03 -23.88 17.00
C LYS A 6 -9.89 -22.63 17.18
N PRO A 7 -10.27 -22.24 18.42
CA PRO A 7 -10.99 -20.99 18.65
C PRO A 7 -10.02 -19.83 18.43
N THR A 8 -9.97 -19.28 17.21
CA THR A 8 -9.14 -18.12 16.94
C THR A 8 -9.85 -16.89 17.47
N ALA A 9 -9.37 -16.33 18.58
CA ALA A 9 -9.76 -15.01 19.06
C ALA A 9 -9.69 -14.01 17.89
N ARG A 10 -10.86 -13.58 17.42
CA ARG A 10 -11.01 -12.73 16.23
C ARG A 10 -10.36 -11.38 16.52
N GLY A 11 -9.24 -11.10 15.85
CA GLY A 11 -8.62 -9.77 15.89
C GLY A 11 -7.52 -9.57 16.94
N ALA A 12 -6.78 -10.61 17.34
CA ALA A 12 -5.57 -10.46 18.13
C ALA A 12 -4.64 -9.39 17.53
N LYS A 13 -4.21 -8.43 18.36
CA LYS A 13 -3.27 -7.36 18.01
C LYS A 13 -1.94 -7.61 18.73
N ALA A 14 -0.84 -7.29 18.06
CA ALA A 14 0.50 -7.35 18.63
C ALA A 14 1.34 -6.17 18.15
N THR A 15 2.44 -5.89 18.84
CA THR A 15 3.39 -4.84 18.47
C THR A 15 4.37 -5.39 17.43
N TYR A 16 4.54 -4.66 16.32
CA TYR A 16 5.44 -4.98 15.23
C TYR A 16 6.33 -3.79 14.89
N SER A 17 7.49 -4.05 14.28
CA SER A 17 8.38 -3.02 13.78
C SER A 17 8.05 -2.62 12.33
N CYS A 18 8.10 -1.32 12.06
CA CYS A 18 7.93 -0.79 10.71
C CYS A 18 9.16 -1.08 9.85
N LEU A 19 8.95 -1.63 8.64
CA LEU A 19 10.04 -1.92 7.70
C LEU A 19 10.74 -0.69 7.11
N ARG A 20 10.14 0.52 7.25
CA ARG A 20 10.72 1.77 6.73
C ARG A 20 11.43 2.56 7.82
N CYS A 21 10.74 2.85 8.92
CA CYS A 21 11.26 3.73 9.97
C CYS A 21 11.68 2.99 11.24
N GLY A 22 11.50 1.67 11.33
CA GLY A 22 11.85 0.89 12.52
C GLY A 22 10.88 1.04 13.70
N ASN A 23 10.06 2.10 13.73
CA ASN A 23 9.19 2.39 14.87
C ASN A 23 8.22 1.24 15.19
N PRO A 24 8.01 0.93 16.48
CA PRO A 24 7.03 -0.04 16.90
C PRO A 24 5.61 0.48 16.66
N PHE A 25 4.71 -0.39 16.18
CA PHE A 25 3.30 -0.07 15.98
C PHE A 25 2.42 -1.28 16.26
N ILE A 26 1.17 -1.04 16.65
CA ILE A 26 0.22 -2.09 16.97
C ILE A 26 -0.53 -2.49 15.70
N ALA A 27 -0.51 -3.77 15.34
CA ALA A 27 -1.24 -4.29 14.20
C ALA A 27 -1.93 -5.62 14.51
N ARG A 28 -2.93 -5.98 13.70
CA ARG A 28 -3.57 -7.30 13.82
C ARG A 28 -2.62 -8.37 13.33
N THR A 29 -2.51 -9.46 14.09
CA THR A 29 -1.67 -10.60 13.74
C THR A 29 -2.13 -11.25 12.43
N ALA A 30 -3.44 -11.23 12.14
CA ALA A 30 -3.97 -11.68 10.85
C ALA A 30 -3.45 -10.83 9.67
N ASP A 31 -3.47 -9.51 9.80
CA ASP A 31 -2.97 -8.59 8.77
C ASP A 31 -1.45 -8.72 8.58
N ARG A 32 -0.70 -9.03 9.65
CA ARG A 32 0.73 -9.31 9.56
C ARG A 32 1.00 -10.62 8.82
N LYS A 33 0.28 -11.71 9.16
CA LYS A 33 0.40 -13.01 8.48
C LYS A 33 0.09 -12.93 6.99
N ARG A 34 -0.84 -12.06 6.60
CA ARG A 34 -1.17 -11.76 5.19
C ARG A 34 -0.18 -10.81 4.50
N GLY A 35 0.75 -10.21 5.24
CA GLY A 35 1.70 -9.24 4.71
C GLY A 35 1.14 -7.83 4.49
N TRP A 36 -0.06 -7.52 5.00
CA TRP A 36 -0.70 -6.20 4.87
C TRP A 36 -0.16 -5.18 5.88
N ALA A 37 0.09 -5.60 7.12
CA ALA A 37 0.60 -4.73 8.20
C ALA A 37 2.15 -4.70 8.26
N ARG A 38 2.79 -4.12 7.23
CA ARG A 38 4.25 -4.01 7.12
C ARG A 38 4.83 -2.67 7.58
N PHE A 39 3.98 -1.65 7.60
CA PHE A 39 4.37 -0.26 7.86
C PHE A 39 3.46 0.34 8.91
N CYS A 40 3.99 1.27 9.71
CA CYS A 40 3.23 1.95 10.75
C CYS A 40 2.23 2.98 10.20
N SER A 41 2.45 3.50 8.99
CA SER A 41 1.58 4.52 8.38
C SER A 41 1.49 4.36 6.86
N LYS A 42 0.41 4.91 6.28
CA LYS A 42 0.23 4.98 4.81
C LYS A 42 1.39 5.72 4.14
N SER A 43 1.90 6.78 4.77
CA SER A 43 3.05 7.54 4.28
C SER A 43 4.32 6.69 4.22
N CYS A 44 4.59 5.85 5.24
CA CYS A 44 5.74 4.95 5.20
C CYS A 44 5.68 3.94 4.05
N LYS A 45 4.47 3.44 3.74
CA LYS A 45 4.24 2.55 2.61
C LYS A 45 4.45 3.29 1.29
N ALA A 46 3.86 4.48 1.14
CA ALA A 46 3.96 5.31 -0.06
C ALA A 46 5.41 5.64 -0.41
N ILE A 47 6.20 6.15 0.55
CA ILE A 47 7.62 6.47 0.33
C ILE A 47 8.40 5.25 -0.14
N LYS A 48 8.19 4.09 0.51
CA LYS A 48 8.89 2.85 0.13
C LYS A 48 8.46 2.35 -1.25
N GLN A 49 7.22 2.60 -1.64
CA GLN A 49 6.68 2.28 -2.95
C GLN A 49 7.25 3.22 -4.03
N GLU A 50 7.27 4.53 -3.79
CA GLU A 50 7.84 5.54 -4.67
C GLU A 50 9.32 5.30 -4.93
N GLN A 51 10.10 4.97 -3.89
CA GLN A 51 11.51 4.58 -4.03
C GLN A 51 11.70 3.38 -4.98
N ARG A 52 10.71 2.50 -5.07
CA ARG A 52 10.79 1.29 -5.91
C ARG A 52 10.29 1.51 -7.33
N THR A 53 9.20 2.25 -7.49
CA THR A 53 8.49 2.35 -8.78
C THR A 53 8.62 3.70 -9.47
N GLY A 54 8.95 4.78 -8.74
CA GLY A 54 8.99 6.13 -9.32
C GLY A 54 7.64 6.64 -9.85
N GLN A 55 6.52 5.98 -9.49
CA GLN A 55 5.21 6.20 -10.13
C GLN A 55 4.75 7.68 -10.09
N TYR A 56 5.02 8.36 -8.97
CA TYR A 56 4.65 9.77 -8.81
C TYR A 56 5.51 10.71 -9.66
N ALA A 57 6.77 10.37 -9.90
CA ALA A 57 7.64 11.13 -10.80
C ALA A 57 7.16 10.99 -12.25
N ALA A 58 6.81 9.78 -12.68
CA ALA A 58 6.26 9.54 -14.02
C ALA A 58 4.94 10.27 -14.28
N TYR A 59 4.05 10.37 -13.28
CA TYR A 59 2.80 11.13 -13.39
C TYR A 59 3.04 12.64 -13.57
N LYS A 60 4.08 13.21 -12.95
CA LYS A 60 4.38 14.65 -13.05
C LYS A 60 4.98 15.06 -14.38
N ASP A 61 5.67 14.14 -15.03
CA ASP A 61 6.39 14.39 -16.28
C ASP A 61 5.47 14.29 -17.52
N GLU A 62 4.22 13.84 -17.33
CA GLU A 62 3.25 13.75 -18.42
C GLU A 62 2.84 15.16 -18.87
N PRO A 63 3.14 15.56 -20.13
CA PRO A 63 2.62 16.79 -20.70
C PRO A 63 1.13 16.58 -20.92
N LEU A 64 0.37 16.97 -19.90
CA LEU A 64 -1.08 16.86 -19.83
C LEU A 64 -1.71 17.41 -21.11
N PHE A 65 -2.13 16.51 -21.99
CA PHE A 65 -3.17 16.61 -23.01
C PHE A 65 -3.76 18.03 -23.20
N SER A 66 -2.95 18.99 -23.66
CA SER A 66 -3.39 20.38 -23.86
C SER A 66 -4.14 20.56 -25.18
N ASN A 67 -4.00 19.59 -26.10
CA ASN A 67 -4.55 19.65 -27.46
C ASN A 67 -5.68 18.64 -27.70
N ALA A 68 -6.43 18.31 -26.65
CA ALA A 68 -7.65 17.50 -26.71
C ALA A 68 -8.69 18.00 -27.72
N HIS A 69 -8.76 19.33 -27.85
CA HIS A 69 -9.75 20.06 -28.64
C HIS A 69 -9.31 20.27 -30.10
N LEU A 70 -8.14 19.77 -30.51
CA LEU A 70 -7.60 19.93 -31.86
C LEU A 70 -8.06 18.84 -32.86
N PHE A 71 -9.20 18.20 -32.61
CA PHE A 71 -9.90 17.47 -33.66
C PHE A 71 -10.77 18.45 -34.43
N SER A 72 -10.17 19.18 -35.37
CA SER A 72 -10.93 19.91 -36.38
C SER A 72 -11.65 18.90 -37.26
N ASN A 73 -12.98 18.88 -37.18
CA ASN A 73 -13.81 18.12 -38.11
C ASN A 73 -13.95 18.96 -39.39
N GLU A 74 -13.05 18.77 -40.34
CA GLU A 74 -13.21 19.26 -41.72
C GLU A 74 -13.62 18.07 -42.61
N GLU A 75 -14.92 17.91 -42.87
CA GLU A 75 -15.46 17.37 -44.12
C GLU A 75 -16.91 17.83 -44.35
#